data_AF-A0A8H6VI46-F1
#
_entry.id   AF-A0A8H6VI46-F1
#
_cell.length_a   1.000
_cell.length_b   1.000
_cell.length_c   1.000
_cell.angle_alpha   90.00
_cell.angle_beta   90.00
_cell.angle_gamma   90.00
#
_symmetry.space_group_name_H-M   'P 1'
#
loop_
_entity.id
_entity.type
_entity.pdbx_description
1 polymer ?
#
loop_
_entity_poly.entity_id
_entity_poly.type
_entity_poly.pdbx_seq_one_letter_code
_entity_poly.pdbx_strand_id
1 'polypeptide(L)'
;MVHSEEADAKAKALAKAKAKEEFMKSLKQLVESRKFMTTKPDLSIEELAIIMALYKPEGVIAIELQKMIIRCLPYYAEIACDSAVRGWSQEMTEFRAEFARVFQQLEVPWIRGGVPAHAPNLYFASWRDPSMAADAQSTWTIEWEEAEVLLQRRLGYRAAHLRDEFRFLDLPAELRNRIYEMVVGLPKSGVSIEKGQPEARLMSRNYEDPLDLDRWSFRSQFSWPGRQYCDAVILSRPLIDMLAIFRKLDIVLDEQDFLARLTDKKGNQKCQDMMQVPGMSTLREMRGLQAVNFDGNCDGVKAILEPLLLLPKGTTSS
;
A
#
# COMPACT_ATOMS: atom_id res chain seq x y z
N MET A 1 29.72 -33.36 -29.22
CA MET A 1 29.05 -32.04 -29.19
C MET A 1 27.92 -32.01 -28.17
N VAL A 2 26.99 -32.96 -28.15
CA VAL A 2 25.86 -32.98 -27.18
C VAL A 2 26.27 -32.88 -25.70
N HIS A 3 27.31 -33.62 -25.26
CA HIS A 3 27.80 -33.52 -23.87
C HIS A 3 28.42 -32.17 -23.49
N SER A 4 28.81 -31.34 -24.46
CA SER A 4 29.36 -30.01 -24.20
C SER A 4 28.25 -29.00 -23.90
N GLU A 5 27.13 -29.07 -24.62
CA GLU A 5 26.00 -28.15 -24.46
C GLU A 5 25.29 -28.33 -23.10
N GLU A 6 25.17 -29.58 -22.65
CA GLU A 6 24.57 -29.91 -21.34
C GLU A 6 25.43 -29.39 -20.18
N ALA A 7 26.75 -29.48 -20.30
CA ALA A 7 27.68 -28.94 -19.30
C ALA A 7 27.59 -27.42 -19.19
N ASP A 8 27.52 -26.72 -20.33
CA ASP A 8 27.40 -25.26 -20.38
C ASP A 8 26.05 -24.77 -19.82
N ALA A 9 24.96 -25.46 -20.16
CA ALA A 9 23.64 -25.14 -19.62
C ALA A 9 23.60 -25.31 -18.08
N LYS A 10 24.19 -26.38 -17.57
CA LYS A 10 24.29 -26.63 -16.13
C LYS A 10 25.15 -25.58 -15.42
N ALA A 11 26.29 -25.19 -16.01
CA ALA A 11 27.15 -24.16 -15.46
C ALA A 11 26.43 -22.79 -15.39
N LYS A 12 25.70 -22.42 -16.45
CA LYS A 12 24.89 -21.18 -16.47
C LYS A 12 23.77 -21.20 -15.44
N ALA A 13 23.06 -22.31 -15.30
CA ALA A 13 22.00 -22.45 -14.30
C ALA A 13 22.54 -22.33 -12.87
N LEU A 14 23.70 -22.93 -12.59
CA LEU A 14 24.35 -22.83 -11.29
C LEU A 14 24.82 -21.39 -10.98
N ALA A 15 25.42 -20.71 -11.96
CA ALA A 15 25.82 -19.31 -11.82
C ALA A 15 24.61 -18.40 -11.54
N LYS A 16 23.51 -18.62 -12.27
CA LYS A 16 22.24 -17.91 -12.10
C LYS A 16 21.65 -18.12 -10.71
N ALA A 17 21.63 -19.35 -10.21
CA ALA A 17 21.14 -19.67 -8.87
C ALA A 17 21.96 -18.98 -7.77
N LYS A 18 23.28 -18.99 -7.91
CA LYS A 18 24.19 -18.31 -6.97
C LYS A 18 23.98 -16.79 -6.95
N ALA A 19 23.84 -16.17 -8.13
CA ALA A 19 23.54 -14.74 -8.24
C ALA A 19 22.22 -14.38 -7.55
N LYS A 20 21.17 -15.18 -7.78
CA LYS A 20 19.87 -15.01 -7.09
C LYS A 20 20.01 -15.09 -5.57
N GLU A 21 20.79 -16.04 -5.06
CA GLU A 21 21.01 -16.20 -3.61
C GLU A 21 21.73 -14.98 -3.01
N GLU A 22 22.78 -14.48 -3.67
CA GLU A 22 23.52 -13.28 -3.25
C GLU A 22 22.64 -12.02 -3.28
N PHE A 23 21.79 -11.89 -4.30
CA PHE A 23 20.81 -10.81 -4.43
C PHE A 23 19.78 -10.87 -3.27
N MET A 24 19.18 -12.03 -3.03
CA MET A 24 18.20 -12.20 -1.93
C MET A 24 18.83 -11.97 -0.55
N LYS A 25 20.11 -12.32 -0.36
CA LYS A 25 20.85 -12.02 0.86
C LYS A 25 21.01 -10.51 1.05
N SER A 26 21.37 -9.79 0.00
CA SER A 26 21.53 -8.32 0.01
C SER A 26 20.20 -7.61 0.29
N LEU A 27 19.11 -8.09 -0.32
CA LEU A 27 17.75 -7.63 -0.03
C LEU A 27 17.35 -7.83 1.43
N LYS A 28 17.62 -9.00 1.99
CA LYS A 28 17.32 -9.28 3.40
C LYS A 28 18.08 -8.32 4.31
N GLN A 29 19.35 -8.04 4.01
CA GLN A 29 20.13 -7.06 4.75
C GLN A 29 19.54 -5.64 4.63
N LEU A 30 19.07 -5.26 3.44
CA LEU A 30 18.41 -3.98 3.18
C LEU A 30 17.12 -3.79 3.99
N VAL A 31 16.31 -4.84 4.11
CA VAL A 31 15.05 -4.80 4.89
C VAL A 31 15.33 -4.82 6.39
N GLU A 32 16.24 -5.69 6.85
CA GLU A 32 16.57 -5.80 8.28
C GLU A 32 17.19 -4.51 8.83
N SER A 33 17.98 -3.77 8.04
CA SER A 33 18.52 -2.47 8.48
C SER A 33 17.43 -1.41 8.69
N ARG A 34 16.23 -1.60 8.15
CA ARG A 34 15.09 -0.67 8.22
C ARG A 34 13.99 -1.10 9.18
N LYS A 35 14.07 -2.32 9.72
CA LYS A 35 13.04 -2.91 10.59
C LYS A 35 12.79 -2.14 11.89
N PHE A 36 13.72 -1.29 12.30
CA PHE A 36 13.63 -0.47 13.51
C PHE A 36 13.54 1.03 13.22
N MET A 37 13.43 1.42 11.94
CA MET A 37 13.31 2.83 11.58
C MET A 37 11.88 3.31 11.82
N THR A 38 11.75 4.34 12.66
CA THR A 38 10.52 5.10 12.87
C THR A 38 10.38 6.26 11.88
N THR A 39 11.45 6.59 11.14
CA THR A 39 11.41 7.60 10.07
C THR A 39 10.99 6.99 8.74
N LYS A 40 10.47 7.83 7.83
CA LYS A 40 10.13 7.41 6.48
C LYS A 40 11.35 6.74 5.83
N PRO A 41 11.23 5.49 5.36
CA PRO A 41 12.34 4.82 4.71
C PRO A 41 12.71 5.59 3.45
N ASP A 42 14.00 5.61 3.14
CA ASP A 42 14.57 6.25 1.96
C ASP A 42 14.21 5.53 0.65
N LEU A 43 13.26 4.59 0.67
CA LEU A 43 12.81 3.78 -0.46
C LEU A 43 11.45 4.30 -0.97
N SER A 44 11.27 4.33 -2.29
CA SER A 44 9.98 4.64 -2.89
C SER A 44 8.97 3.52 -2.61
N ILE A 45 7.67 3.82 -2.74
CA ILE A 45 6.61 2.81 -2.57
C ILE A 45 6.75 1.69 -3.62
N GLU A 46 7.24 2.04 -4.81
CA GLU A 46 7.56 1.10 -5.88
C GLU A 46 8.68 0.14 -5.49
N GLU A 47 9.81 0.68 -4.99
CA GLU A 47 10.94 -0.13 -4.49
C GLU A 47 10.46 -1.07 -3.37
N LEU A 48 9.62 -0.57 -2.46
CA LEU A 48 9.04 -1.38 -1.39
C LEU A 48 8.10 -2.48 -1.89
N ALA A 49 7.25 -2.18 -2.87
CA ALA A 49 6.36 -3.18 -3.47
C ALA A 49 7.15 -4.30 -4.15
N ILE A 50 8.20 -3.96 -4.91
CA ILE A 50 9.10 -4.93 -5.54
C ILE A 50 9.78 -5.82 -4.50
N ILE A 51 10.36 -5.22 -3.45
CA ILE A 51 11.01 -5.96 -2.37
C ILE A 51 10.03 -6.95 -1.73
N MET A 52 8.81 -6.51 -1.42
CA MET A 52 7.81 -7.37 -0.79
C MET A 52 7.32 -8.49 -1.72
N ALA A 53 7.23 -8.24 -3.03
CA ALA A 53 6.83 -9.23 -4.02
C ALA A 53 7.86 -10.37 -4.15
N LEU A 54 9.16 -10.06 -4.04
CA LEU A 54 10.21 -11.07 -4.09
C LEU A 54 10.19 -12.06 -2.92
N TYR A 55 9.56 -11.70 -1.79
CA TYR A 55 9.34 -12.63 -0.67
C TYR A 55 8.16 -13.58 -0.88
N LYS A 56 7.34 -13.37 -1.92
CA LYS A 56 6.19 -14.20 -2.30
C LYS A 56 6.23 -14.56 -3.80
N PRO A 57 7.14 -15.47 -4.21
CA PRO A 57 7.31 -15.84 -5.61
C PRO A 57 6.07 -16.48 -6.25
N GLU A 58 5.15 -17.02 -5.46
CA GLU A 58 3.87 -17.58 -5.91
C GLU A 58 2.88 -16.54 -6.44
N GLY A 59 3.19 -15.26 -6.29
CA GLY A 59 2.34 -14.15 -6.68
C GLY A 59 1.51 -13.64 -5.53
N VAL A 60 1.31 -12.33 -5.53
CA VAL A 60 0.69 -11.64 -4.41
C VAL A 60 -0.25 -10.57 -4.92
N ILE A 61 -1.42 -10.48 -4.29
CA ILE A 61 -2.40 -9.45 -4.61
C ILE A 61 -1.94 -8.10 -4.07
N ALA A 62 -2.26 -7.00 -4.76
CA ALA A 62 -1.79 -5.66 -4.41
C ALA A 62 -2.07 -5.28 -2.93
N ILE A 63 -3.25 -5.62 -2.43
CA ILE A 63 -3.63 -5.38 -1.03
C ILE A 63 -2.79 -6.18 -0.02
N GLU A 64 -2.31 -7.37 -0.38
CA GLU A 64 -1.41 -8.14 0.48
C GLU A 64 -0.01 -7.54 0.51
N LEU A 65 0.51 -7.08 -0.63
CA LEU A 65 1.76 -6.34 -0.70
C LEU A 65 1.71 -5.09 0.17
N GLN A 66 0.63 -4.32 0.08
CA GLN A 66 0.43 -3.15 0.93
C GLN A 66 0.47 -3.51 2.42
N LYS A 67 -0.21 -4.60 2.81
CA LYS A 67 -0.19 -5.10 4.19
C LYS A 67 1.20 -5.57 4.62
N MET A 68 1.96 -6.19 3.72
CA MET A 68 3.34 -6.59 4.00
C MET A 68 4.22 -5.37 4.28
N ILE A 69 4.12 -4.31 3.47
CA ILE A 69 4.84 -3.05 3.71
C ILE A 69 4.53 -2.51 5.11
N ILE A 70 3.24 -2.39 5.46
CA ILE A 70 2.79 -1.89 6.77
C ILE A 70 3.31 -2.78 7.91
N ARG A 71 3.31 -4.11 7.74
CA ARG A 71 3.77 -5.06 8.77
C ARG A 71 5.29 -5.08 8.94
N CYS A 72 6.03 -4.91 7.86
CA CYS A 72 7.48 -5.04 7.86
C CYS A 72 8.20 -3.75 8.26
N LEU A 73 7.56 -2.59 8.14
CA LEU A 73 8.18 -1.29 8.35
C LEU A 73 7.43 -0.48 9.42
N PRO A 74 8.05 -0.24 10.61
CA PRO A 74 7.39 0.43 11.72
C PRO A 74 6.80 1.79 11.37
N TYR A 75 7.48 2.58 10.55
CA TYR A 75 6.97 3.89 10.09
C TYR A 75 5.56 3.80 9.48
N TYR A 76 5.33 2.84 8.56
CA TYR A 76 4.01 2.67 7.95
C TYR A 76 3.01 2.00 8.90
N ALA A 77 3.47 1.17 9.84
CA ALA A 77 2.64 0.63 10.90
C ALA A 77 2.10 1.75 11.80
N GLU A 78 2.95 2.68 12.21
CA GLU A 78 2.61 3.83 13.05
C GLU A 78 1.59 4.73 12.35
N ILE A 79 1.83 5.09 11.07
CA ILE A 79 0.87 5.86 10.25
C ILE A 79 -0.47 5.14 10.12
N ALA A 80 -0.46 3.82 9.93
CA ALA A 80 -1.69 3.03 9.83
C ALA A 80 -2.44 2.98 11.17
N CYS A 81 -1.72 2.88 12.29
CA CYS A 81 -2.29 2.93 13.64
C CYS A 81 -2.89 4.32 13.93
N ASP A 82 -2.16 5.40 13.66
CA ASP A 82 -2.65 6.77 13.81
C ASP A 82 -3.91 7.01 12.98
N SER A 83 -3.93 6.48 11.75
CA SER A 83 -5.11 6.53 10.89
C SER A 83 -6.31 5.75 11.44
N ALA A 84 -6.05 4.67 12.17
CA ALA A 84 -7.11 3.86 12.77
C ALA A 84 -7.73 4.57 14.00
N VAL A 85 -6.91 5.28 14.77
CA VAL A 85 -7.34 5.98 15.99
C VAL A 85 -7.99 7.33 15.68
N ARG A 86 -7.38 8.13 14.80
CA ARG A 86 -7.77 9.53 14.54
C ARG A 86 -8.67 9.69 13.30
N GLY A 87 -8.96 8.60 12.59
CA GLY A 87 -9.57 8.63 11.27
C GLY A 87 -8.53 8.83 10.17
N TRP A 88 -8.96 9.06 8.94
CA TRP A 88 -8.11 9.03 7.75
C TRP A 88 -6.93 10.02 7.85
N SER A 89 -5.71 9.53 8.13
CA SER A 89 -4.52 10.39 8.07
C SER A 89 -4.20 10.73 6.62
N GLN A 90 -3.67 11.94 6.41
CA GLN A 90 -3.27 12.39 5.09
C GLN A 90 -2.16 11.49 4.53
N GLU A 91 -1.19 11.13 5.36
CA GLU A 91 -0.04 10.29 5.01
C GLU A 91 -0.46 8.89 4.57
N MET A 92 -1.46 8.29 5.25
CA MET A 92 -1.97 6.98 4.86
C MET A 92 -2.79 7.04 3.57
N THR A 93 -3.48 8.15 3.34
CA THR A 93 -4.20 8.42 2.10
C THR A 93 -3.23 8.59 0.93
N GLU A 94 -2.16 9.36 1.13
CA GLU A 94 -1.06 9.53 0.17
C GLU A 94 -0.37 8.19 -0.11
N PHE A 95 -0.04 7.41 0.92
CA PHE A 95 0.53 6.07 0.76
C PHE A 95 -0.37 5.16 -0.08
N ARG A 96 -1.68 5.14 0.20
CA ARG A 96 -2.66 4.34 -0.56
C ARG A 96 -2.77 4.78 -2.02
N ALA A 97 -2.83 6.09 -2.26
CA ALA A 97 -2.91 6.66 -3.60
C ALA A 97 -1.65 6.34 -4.41
N GLU A 98 -0.49 6.53 -3.81
CA GLU A 98 0.80 6.24 -4.44
C GLU A 98 0.99 4.75 -4.69
N PHE A 99 0.58 3.90 -3.74
CA PHE A 99 0.60 2.46 -3.93
C PHE A 99 -0.31 2.04 -5.09
N ALA A 100 -1.53 2.57 -5.18
CA ALA A 100 -2.41 2.30 -6.32
C ALA A 100 -1.80 2.79 -7.65
N ARG A 101 -1.14 3.95 -7.65
CA ARG A 101 -0.44 4.50 -8.81
C ARG A 101 0.63 3.56 -9.35
N VAL A 102 1.44 2.95 -8.47
CA VAL A 102 2.51 2.01 -8.85
C VAL A 102 1.99 0.83 -9.68
N PHE A 103 0.82 0.28 -9.33
CA PHE A 103 0.23 -0.84 -10.08
C PHE A 103 -0.48 -0.40 -11.36
N GLN A 104 -0.96 0.84 -11.41
CA GLN A 104 -1.62 1.38 -12.61
C GLN A 104 -0.64 1.87 -13.67
N GLN A 105 0.52 2.39 -13.27
CA GLN A 105 1.44 3.07 -14.18
C GLN A 105 2.50 2.16 -14.82
N LEU A 106 2.51 0.85 -14.50
CA LEU A 106 3.23 -0.22 -15.23
C LEU A 106 4.69 0.06 -15.62
N GLU A 107 5.41 0.95 -14.90
CA GLU A 107 6.83 1.19 -15.16
C GLU A 107 7.71 0.01 -14.69
N VAL A 108 7.14 -0.85 -13.85
CA VAL A 108 7.74 -2.11 -13.39
C VAL A 108 7.21 -3.26 -14.24
N PRO A 109 8.06 -4.21 -14.66
CA PRO A 109 7.66 -5.39 -15.44
C PRO A 109 6.92 -6.42 -14.57
N TRP A 110 5.78 -6.02 -14.02
CA TRP A 110 4.94 -6.92 -13.24
C TRP A 110 4.35 -8.00 -14.15
N ILE A 111 4.58 -9.27 -13.80
CA ILE A 111 3.91 -10.40 -14.42
C ILE A 111 2.55 -10.55 -13.73
N ARG A 112 1.49 -10.26 -14.47
CA ARG A 112 0.12 -10.43 -14.00
C ARG A 112 -0.28 -11.90 -14.05
N GLY A 113 -0.57 -12.46 -12.88
CA GLY A 113 -1.16 -13.79 -12.72
C GLY A 113 -2.68 -13.77 -12.71
N GLY A 114 -3.28 -14.95 -12.55
CA GLY A 114 -4.72 -15.11 -12.43
C GLY A 114 -5.29 -14.62 -11.09
N VAL A 115 -6.62 -14.66 -10.97
CA VAL A 115 -7.30 -14.45 -9.69
C VAL A 115 -7.21 -15.73 -8.87
N PRO A 116 -6.68 -15.70 -7.62
CA PRO A 116 -6.66 -16.87 -6.76
C PRO A 116 -8.07 -17.39 -6.51
N ALA A 117 -8.27 -18.71 -6.57
CA ALA A 117 -9.58 -19.34 -6.28
C ALA A 117 -10.13 -19.01 -4.88
N HIS A 118 -9.24 -18.64 -3.95
CA HIS A 118 -9.57 -18.25 -2.58
C HIS A 118 -9.32 -16.77 -2.31
N ALA A 119 -9.25 -15.92 -3.33
CA ALA A 119 -9.15 -14.48 -3.13
C ALA A 119 -10.30 -14.08 -2.21
N PRO A 120 -10.02 -13.60 -0.98
CA PRO A 120 -11.08 -13.17 -0.10
C PRO A 120 -11.90 -12.13 -0.87
N ASN A 121 -13.22 -12.22 -0.77
CA ASN A 121 -14.16 -11.23 -1.32
C ASN A 121 -13.96 -9.93 -0.53
N LEU A 122 -12.81 -9.30 -0.74
CA LEU A 122 -12.38 -8.10 -0.07
C LEU A 122 -13.24 -6.96 -0.62
N TYR A 123 -13.39 -5.94 0.21
CA TYR A 123 -14.10 -4.65 0.09
C TYR A 123 -14.22 -3.97 -1.30
N PHE A 124 -13.56 -4.49 -2.33
CA PHE A 124 -13.62 -4.06 -3.73
C PHE A 124 -14.94 -4.37 -4.44
N ALA A 125 -15.85 -5.16 -3.87
CA ALA A 125 -17.21 -5.29 -4.40
C ALA A 125 -17.98 -3.94 -4.47
N SER A 126 -17.50 -2.92 -3.74
CA SER A 126 -18.02 -1.55 -3.79
C SER A 126 -17.41 -0.68 -4.91
N TRP A 127 -16.39 -1.17 -5.62
CA TRP A 127 -15.77 -0.43 -6.70
C TRP A 127 -16.68 -0.53 -7.92
N ARG A 128 -17.07 0.63 -8.46
CA ARG A 128 -18.03 0.71 -9.57
C ARG A 128 -17.49 0.15 -10.89
N ASP A 129 -16.17 -0.06 -10.98
CA ASP A 129 -15.51 -0.56 -12.17
C ASP A 129 -15.08 -2.02 -11.99
N PRO A 130 -15.72 -2.96 -12.71
CA PRO A 130 -15.35 -4.38 -12.70
C PRO A 130 -13.89 -4.64 -13.10
N SER A 131 -13.30 -3.78 -13.95
CA SER A 131 -11.89 -3.93 -14.36
C SER A 131 -10.94 -3.68 -13.18
N MET A 132 -11.21 -2.65 -12.38
CA MET A 132 -10.41 -2.36 -11.18
C MET A 132 -10.57 -3.44 -10.11
N ALA A 133 -11.74 -4.06 -9.99
CA ALA A 133 -11.94 -5.19 -9.10
C ALA A 133 -11.11 -6.41 -9.52
N ALA A 134 -11.04 -6.70 -10.82
CA ALA A 134 -10.20 -7.77 -11.36
C ALA A 134 -8.71 -7.49 -11.16
N ASP A 135 -8.26 -6.26 -11.37
CA ASP A 135 -6.87 -5.84 -11.16
C ASP A 135 -6.46 -5.93 -9.69
N ALA A 136 -7.34 -5.53 -8.77
CA ALA A 136 -7.11 -5.63 -7.33
C ALA A 136 -7.01 -7.08 -6.83
N GLN A 137 -7.67 -8.02 -7.52
CA GLN A 137 -7.68 -9.45 -7.19
C GLN A 137 -6.63 -10.28 -7.95
N SER A 138 -6.01 -9.70 -8.98
CA SER A 138 -4.97 -10.39 -9.74
C SER A 138 -3.71 -10.56 -8.87
N THR A 139 -3.05 -11.70 -8.99
CA THR A 139 -1.71 -11.85 -8.42
C THR A 139 -0.68 -11.15 -9.29
N TRP A 140 0.36 -10.66 -8.65
CA TRP A 140 1.49 -10.01 -9.31
C TRP A 140 2.77 -10.68 -8.86
N THR A 141 3.63 -11.03 -9.82
CA THR A 141 4.99 -11.52 -9.59
C THR A 141 5.98 -10.61 -10.31
N ILE A 142 7.23 -10.64 -9.87
CA ILE A 142 8.34 -9.99 -10.55
C ILE A 142 9.52 -10.96 -10.58
N GLU A 143 10.20 -11.04 -11.72
CA GLU A 143 11.41 -11.84 -11.83
C GLU A 143 12.56 -11.15 -11.08
N TRP A 144 13.44 -11.94 -10.46
CA TRP A 144 14.46 -11.38 -9.58
C TRP A 144 15.50 -10.55 -10.35
N GLU A 145 15.75 -10.87 -11.61
CA GLU A 145 16.64 -10.12 -12.50
C GLU A 145 16.11 -8.71 -12.79
N GLU A 146 14.80 -8.60 -13.01
CA GLU A 146 14.14 -7.31 -13.26
C GLU A 146 14.14 -6.46 -11.99
N ALA A 147 13.82 -7.09 -10.86
CA ALA A 147 13.90 -6.44 -9.56
C ALA A 147 15.35 -6.02 -9.21
N GLU A 148 16.36 -6.80 -9.61
CA GLU A 148 17.76 -6.44 -9.44
C GLU A 148 18.08 -5.14 -10.16
N VAL A 149 17.71 -5.00 -11.43
CA VAL A 149 17.92 -3.76 -12.21
C VAL A 149 17.27 -2.56 -11.52
N LEU A 150 16.05 -2.70 -11.03
CA LEU A 150 15.32 -1.62 -10.37
C LEU A 150 15.92 -1.24 -9.00
N LEU A 151 16.50 -2.21 -8.28
CA LEU A 151 17.05 -2.01 -6.93
C LEU A 151 18.58 -1.84 -6.90
N GLN A 152 19.26 -1.84 -8.05
CA GLN A 152 20.71 -1.72 -8.17
C GLN A 152 21.28 -0.52 -7.38
N ARG A 153 20.61 0.65 -7.45
CA ARG A 153 21.03 1.86 -6.74
C ARG A 153 21.05 1.68 -5.21
N ARG A 154 20.16 0.85 -4.66
CA ARG A 154 19.98 0.65 -3.21
C ARG A 154 20.87 -0.44 -2.64
N LEU A 155 21.12 -1.48 -3.43
CA LEU A 155 21.88 -2.64 -2.99
C LEU A 155 23.40 -2.38 -2.99
N GLY A 156 23.83 -1.18 -3.40
CA GLY A 156 25.24 -0.82 -3.36
C GLY A 156 26.10 -1.70 -4.28
N TYR A 157 25.47 -2.42 -5.23
CA TYR A 157 26.13 -2.96 -6.41
C TYR A 157 26.68 -1.75 -7.15
N ARG A 158 27.90 -1.35 -6.76
CA ARG A 158 28.70 -0.41 -7.53
C ARG A 158 28.66 -0.97 -8.93
N ALA A 159 28.13 -0.15 -9.83
CA ALA A 159 28.21 -0.20 -11.27
C ALA A 159 29.65 -0.47 -11.78
N ALA A 160 30.32 -1.54 -11.35
CA ALA A 160 31.63 -1.92 -11.84
C ALA A 160 31.52 -2.30 -13.33
N HIS A 161 30.35 -2.77 -13.76
CA HIS A 161 30.00 -3.01 -15.17
C HIS A 161 29.17 -1.88 -15.81
N LEU A 162 28.63 -0.94 -15.03
CA LEU A 162 27.86 0.23 -15.52
C LEU A 162 28.69 1.53 -15.47
N ARG A 163 29.98 1.44 -15.15
CA ARG A 163 30.95 2.54 -15.30
C ARG A 163 31.29 2.83 -16.76
N ASP A 164 30.97 1.90 -17.65
CA ASP A 164 30.69 2.29 -19.03
C ASP A 164 29.31 2.95 -18.98
N GLU A 165 29.30 4.27 -18.77
CA GLU A 165 28.11 5.09 -18.90
C GLU A 165 27.35 4.60 -20.13
N PHE A 166 26.08 4.23 -19.93
CA PHE A 166 25.21 3.89 -21.04
C PHE A 166 25.20 5.06 -22.02
N ARG A 167 25.93 4.91 -23.13
CA ARG A 167 25.95 5.95 -24.14
C ARG A 167 24.69 5.73 -24.93
N PHE A 168 23.79 6.71 -24.88
CA PHE A 168 22.61 6.71 -25.73
C PHE A 168 22.94 6.44 -27.21
N LEU A 169 24.14 6.83 -27.66
CA LEU A 169 24.65 6.58 -29.01
C LEU A 169 24.95 5.10 -29.31
N ASP A 170 25.11 4.25 -28.32
CA ASP A 170 25.38 2.82 -28.50
C ASP A 170 24.10 2.01 -28.75
N LEU A 171 22.92 2.64 -28.61
CA LEU A 171 21.66 2.05 -29.03
C LEU A 171 21.57 1.93 -30.57
N PRO A 172 20.90 0.88 -31.10
CA PRO A 172 20.53 0.82 -32.51
C PRO A 172 19.80 2.09 -32.95
N ALA A 173 20.01 2.49 -34.21
CA ALA A 173 19.45 3.74 -34.74
C ALA A 173 17.92 3.81 -34.60
N GLU A 174 17.25 2.68 -34.74
CA GLU A 174 15.79 2.52 -34.61
C GLU A 174 15.32 2.82 -33.19
N LEU A 175 16.03 2.33 -32.17
CA LEU A 175 15.72 2.58 -30.77
C LEU A 175 16.02 4.03 -30.37
N ARG A 176 17.14 4.59 -30.85
CA ARG A 176 17.44 6.01 -30.66
C ARG A 176 16.35 6.89 -31.26
N ASN A 177 15.93 6.60 -32.50
CA ASN A 177 14.86 7.33 -33.17
C ASN A 177 13.52 7.18 -32.44
N ARG A 178 13.19 6.00 -31.92
CA ARG A 178 11.99 5.79 -31.11
C ARG A 178 12.02 6.62 -29.82
N ILE A 179 13.17 6.67 -29.14
CA ILE A 179 13.33 7.49 -27.94
C ILE A 179 13.28 8.97 -28.30
N TYR A 180 13.88 9.40 -29.41
CA TYR A 180 13.72 10.76 -29.93
C TYR A 180 12.25 11.05 -30.26
N GLU A 181 11.51 10.16 -30.90
CA GLU A 181 10.08 10.34 -31.18
C GLU A 181 9.23 10.44 -29.89
N MET A 182 9.63 9.75 -28.81
CA MET A 182 8.95 9.82 -27.51
C MET A 182 9.33 11.08 -26.71
N VAL A 183 10.62 11.47 -26.72
CA VAL A 183 11.14 12.64 -25.99
C VAL A 183 10.82 13.95 -26.73
N VAL A 184 10.94 13.95 -28.05
CA VAL A 184 10.46 15.01 -28.96
C VAL A 184 8.96 14.86 -29.22
N GLY A 185 8.34 13.81 -28.64
CA GLY A 185 6.90 13.52 -28.58
C GLY A 185 6.11 14.51 -27.72
N LEU A 186 6.47 15.79 -27.79
CA LEU A 186 5.44 16.82 -27.91
C LEU A 186 4.45 16.34 -29.00
N PRO A 187 3.14 16.50 -28.82
CA PRO A 187 2.18 15.92 -29.73
C PRO A 187 2.47 16.40 -31.16
N LYS A 188 1.97 15.68 -32.16
CA LYS A 188 1.73 16.23 -33.51
C LYS A 188 0.74 17.42 -33.50
N SER A 189 0.60 18.15 -32.40
CA SER A 189 -0.06 19.44 -32.28
C SER A 189 0.87 20.47 -32.88
N GLY A 190 0.53 20.95 -34.08
CA GLY A 190 1.22 22.09 -34.66
C GLY A 190 1.11 23.29 -33.72
N VAL A 191 2.23 23.96 -33.47
CA VAL A 191 2.20 25.34 -32.98
C VAL A 191 1.80 26.20 -34.17
N SER A 192 0.57 26.73 -34.16
CA SER A 192 0.18 27.77 -35.12
C SER A 192 0.71 29.10 -34.59
N ILE A 193 1.60 29.74 -35.35
CA ILE A 193 2.00 31.13 -35.12
C ILE A 193 1.24 31.95 -36.15
N GLU A 194 0.15 32.59 -35.73
CA GLU A 194 -0.57 33.52 -36.60
C GLU A 194 0.34 34.69 -36.97
N LYS A 195 0.40 35.02 -38.26
CA LYS A 195 1.17 36.17 -38.76
C LYS A 195 0.63 37.45 -38.09
N GLY A 196 1.37 37.97 -37.11
CA GLY A 196 1.08 39.25 -36.46
C GLY A 196 0.82 39.20 -34.95
N GLN A 197 0.80 38.02 -34.31
CA GLN A 197 0.73 37.91 -32.85
C GLN A 197 1.80 36.96 -32.29
N PRO A 198 2.48 37.31 -31.18
CA PRO A 198 3.58 36.53 -30.61
C PRO A 198 3.12 35.40 -29.67
N GLU A 199 1.87 34.95 -29.75
CA GLU A 199 1.34 33.91 -28.87
C GLU A 199 1.23 32.56 -29.58
N ALA A 200 1.93 31.55 -29.05
CA ALA A 200 1.82 30.16 -29.47
C ALA A 200 0.57 29.53 -28.85
N ARG A 201 -0.37 29.06 -29.67
CA ARG A 201 -1.56 28.33 -29.20
C ARG A 201 -1.41 26.82 -29.42
N LEU A 202 -1.71 26.05 -28.37
CA LEU A 202 -1.81 24.59 -28.44
C LEU A 202 -3.16 24.18 -29.03
N MET A 203 -3.14 23.33 -30.05
CA MET A 203 -4.32 22.83 -30.75
C MET A 203 -4.56 21.35 -30.43
N SER A 204 -5.84 20.97 -30.30
CA SER A 204 -6.22 19.57 -30.08
C SER A 204 -5.99 18.72 -31.34
N ARG A 205 -6.19 17.40 -31.26
CA ARG A 205 -6.14 16.50 -32.43
C ARG A 205 -7.12 16.88 -33.55
N ASN A 206 -8.12 17.72 -33.25
CA ASN A 206 -9.05 18.30 -34.20
C ASN A 206 -8.69 19.78 -34.43
N TYR A 207 -8.25 20.12 -35.65
CA TYR A 207 -7.66 21.44 -35.99
C TYR A 207 -8.64 22.63 -35.88
N GLU A 208 -9.93 22.38 -35.67
CA GLU A 208 -10.95 23.42 -35.51
C GLU A 208 -11.25 23.76 -34.03
N ASP A 209 -10.76 22.96 -33.08
CA ASP A 209 -11.04 23.15 -31.65
C ASP A 209 -9.79 23.55 -30.84
N PRO A 210 -9.77 24.74 -30.19
CA PRO A 210 -8.71 25.14 -29.28
C PRO A 210 -8.67 24.21 -28.06
N LEU A 211 -7.45 23.88 -27.61
CA LEU A 211 -7.24 23.01 -26.46
C LEU A 211 -7.56 23.83 -25.19
N ASP A 212 -8.77 23.67 -24.66
CA ASP A 212 -9.22 24.34 -23.44
C ASP A 212 -8.51 23.73 -22.20
N LEU A 213 -7.40 24.34 -21.81
CA LEU A 213 -6.57 23.93 -20.69
C LEU A 213 -7.22 24.21 -19.32
N ASP A 214 -8.28 25.03 -19.25
CA ASP A 214 -8.95 25.36 -17.97
C ASP A 214 -9.73 24.17 -17.39
N ARG A 215 -10.11 23.20 -18.24
CA ARG A 215 -10.77 21.94 -17.82
C ARG A 215 -9.85 20.96 -17.09
N TRP A 216 -8.53 21.13 -17.18
CA TRP A 216 -7.55 20.24 -16.53
C TRP A 216 -7.08 20.77 -15.16
N SER A 217 -7.56 21.95 -14.74
CA SER A 217 -7.47 22.35 -13.35
C SER A 217 -8.42 21.47 -12.52
N PHE A 218 -7.85 20.44 -11.88
CA PHE A 218 -8.51 19.65 -10.84
C PHE A 218 -8.91 20.61 -9.70
N ARG A 219 -10.09 21.23 -9.80
CA ARG A 219 -10.72 21.92 -8.67
C ARG A 219 -11.13 20.88 -7.64
N SER A 220 -10.36 20.78 -6.57
CA SER A 220 -10.75 20.16 -5.31
C SER A 220 -11.88 20.97 -4.66
N GLN A 221 -13.10 20.87 -5.20
CA GLN A 221 -14.33 21.24 -4.50
C GLN A 221 -15.16 19.98 -4.29
N PHE A 222 -14.77 19.18 -3.29
CA PHE A 222 -15.66 18.18 -2.71
C PHE A 222 -16.53 18.87 -1.67
N SER A 223 -17.74 19.28 -2.06
CA SER A 223 -18.84 19.43 -1.10
C SER A 223 -19.73 18.19 -1.23
N TRP A 224 -19.80 17.40 -0.16
CA TRP A 224 -20.72 16.27 -0.05
C TRP A 224 -21.97 16.73 0.71
N PRO A 225 -23.16 16.73 0.10
CA PRO A 225 -24.40 16.97 0.84
C PRO A 225 -24.89 15.66 1.44
N GLY A 226 -24.93 15.62 2.79
CA GLY A 226 -25.86 14.79 3.55
C GLY A 226 -25.63 13.28 3.49
N ARG A 227 -24.74 12.78 4.35
CA ARG A 227 -24.85 11.50 5.08
C ARG A 227 -23.67 11.39 6.04
N GLN A 228 -23.91 11.69 7.32
CA GLN A 228 -23.01 11.31 8.40
C GLN A 228 -23.09 9.80 8.55
N TYR A 229 -22.10 9.07 8.00
CA TYR A 229 -21.90 7.67 8.35
C TYR A 229 -21.15 7.62 9.68
N CYS A 230 -21.75 6.91 10.62
CA CYS A 230 -21.15 6.52 11.88
C CYS A 230 -20.12 5.42 11.61
N ASP A 231 -18.84 5.71 11.77
CA ASP A 231 -17.84 4.66 11.97
C ASP A 231 -17.80 4.36 13.47
N ALA A 232 -18.63 3.40 13.91
CA ALA A 232 -18.20 2.54 14.99
C ALA A 232 -17.02 1.72 14.43
N VAL A 233 -15.85 1.80 15.04
CA VAL A 233 -14.70 0.98 14.65
C VAL A 233 -15.09 -0.48 14.90
N ILE A 234 -15.66 -1.13 13.88
CA ILE A 234 -15.77 -2.59 13.86
C ILE A 234 -14.33 -3.07 13.72
N LEU A 235 -13.74 -3.48 14.84
CA LEU A 235 -12.41 -4.06 14.88
C LEU A 235 -12.38 -5.27 13.94
N SER A 236 -11.87 -5.10 12.72
CA SER A 236 -11.72 -6.19 11.76
C SER A 236 -10.70 -7.20 12.29
N ARG A 237 -10.87 -8.49 11.97
CA ARG A 237 -9.92 -9.57 12.37
C ARG A 237 -8.43 -9.21 12.13
N PRO A 238 -8.05 -8.58 11.01
CA PRO A 238 -6.67 -8.14 10.79
C PRO A 238 -6.17 -7.05 11.75
N LEU A 239 -7.04 -6.14 12.20
CA LEU A 239 -6.70 -5.14 13.20
C LEU A 239 -6.55 -5.81 14.58
N ILE A 240 -7.35 -6.82 14.88
CA ILE A 240 -7.24 -7.63 16.11
C ILE A 240 -5.90 -8.38 16.16
N ASP A 241 -5.48 -9.00 15.05
CA ASP A 241 -4.20 -9.70 14.96
C ASP A 241 -3.00 -8.75 15.11
N MET A 242 -3.12 -7.51 14.59
CA MET A 242 -2.12 -6.46 14.76
C MET A 242 -2.08 -5.95 16.20
N LEU A 243 -3.25 -5.77 16.82
CA LEU A 243 -3.38 -5.28 18.18
C LEU A 243 -2.96 -6.33 19.22
N ALA A 244 -2.97 -7.62 18.89
CA ALA A 244 -2.49 -8.70 19.76
C ALA A 244 -0.99 -8.61 20.10
N ILE A 245 -0.21 -7.82 19.35
CA ILE A 245 1.19 -7.51 19.66
C ILE A 245 1.28 -6.54 20.85
N PHE A 246 0.28 -5.66 21.01
CA PHE A 246 0.25 -4.70 22.10
C PHE A 246 -0.24 -5.37 23.39
N ARG A 247 0.66 -5.48 24.37
CA ARG A 247 0.35 -6.00 25.70
C ARG A 247 -0.50 -5.02 26.52
N LYS A 248 -0.51 -3.73 26.15
CA LYS A 248 -1.29 -2.67 26.79
C LYS A 248 -2.03 -1.90 25.71
N LEU A 249 -3.29 -1.58 25.96
CA LEU A 249 -4.12 -0.80 25.06
C LEU A 249 -4.63 0.43 25.80
N ASP A 250 -4.29 1.62 25.33
CA ASP A 250 -4.80 2.87 25.86
C ASP A 250 -5.96 3.34 24.98
N ILE A 251 -7.16 3.48 25.55
CA ILE A 251 -8.38 3.87 24.85
C ILE A 251 -8.80 5.23 25.40
N VAL A 252 -8.76 6.25 24.55
CA VAL A 252 -9.27 7.58 24.91
C VAL A 252 -10.77 7.64 24.63
N LEU A 253 -11.58 7.92 25.65
CA LEU A 253 -13.04 8.01 25.55
C LEU A 253 -13.55 9.31 26.18
N ASP A 254 -14.54 9.91 25.53
CA ASP A 254 -15.42 10.90 26.15
C ASP A 254 -16.75 10.22 26.49
N GLU A 255 -17.15 10.24 27.76
CA GLU A 255 -18.34 9.53 28.23
C GLU A 255 -19.63 10.09 27.65
N GLN A 256 -19.72 11.40 27.41
CA GLN A 256 -20.93 11.98 26.82
C GLN A 256 -21.09 11.54 25.36
N ASP A 257 -20.02 11.59 24.56
CA ASP A 257 -20.08 11.10 23.17
C ASP A 257 -20.34 9.58 23.14
N PHE A 258 -19.69 8.82 24.02
CA PHE A 258 -19.88 7.37 24.11
C PHE A 258 -21.33 7.01 24.46
N LEU A 259 -21.88 7.61 25.52
CA LEU A 259 -23.27 7.39 25.93
C LEU A 259 -24.26 7.88 24.88
N ALA A 260 -24.03 9.05 24.27
CA ALA A 260 -24.87 9.58 23.19
C ALA A 260 -24.98 8.59 22.01
N ARG A 261 -23.88 7.91 21.69
CA ARG A 261 -23.85 6.87 20.64
C ARG A 261 -24.57 5.60 21.07
N LEU A 262 -24.52 5.25 22.35
CA LEU A 262 -25.26 4.13 22.93
C LEU A 262 -26.72 4.43 23.21
N THR A 263 -27.17 5.68 23.13
CA THR A 263 -28.60 6.04 23.20
C THR A 263 -29.21 6.23 21.82
N ASP A 264 -30.47 5.82 21.66
CA ASP A 264 -31.26 6.16 20.48
C ASP A 264 -31.75 7.62 20.54
N LYS A 265 -32.40 8.11 19.47
CA LYS A 265 -32.94 9.48 19.42
C LYS A 265 -34.04 9.75 20.46
N LYS A 266 -34.56 8.73 21.12
CA LYS A 266 -35.60 8.80 22.15
C LYS A 266 -35.00 8.70 23.57
N GLY A 267 -33.68 8.60 23.70
CA GLY A 267 -32.97 8.46 24.98
C GLY A 267 -32.94 7.04 25.53
N ASN A 268 -33.39 6.03 24.79
CA ASN A 268 -33.28 4.64 25.24
C ASN A 268 -31.87 4.10 24.95
N GLN A 269 -31.33 3.29 25.85
CA GLN A 269 -30.08 2.59 25.59
C GLN A 269 -30.27 1.54 24.48
N LYS A 270 -29.42 1.59 23.45
CA LYS A 270 -29.34 0.65 22.33
C LYS A 270 -28.80 -0.72 22.75
N CYS A 271 -27.99 -0.76 23.79
CA CYS A 271 -27.39 -1.96 24.36
C CYS A 271 -27.72 -2.02 25.85
N GLN A 272 -28.39 -3.08 26.30
CA GLN A 272 -28.67 -3.27 27.73
C GLN A 272 -27.45 -3.80 28.49
N ASP A 273 -26.54 -4.47 27.78
CA ASP A 273 -25.30 -5.01 28.31
C ASP A 273 -24.11 -4.38 27.56
N MET A 274 -23.10 -3.90 28.30
CA MET A 274 -21.90 -3.33 27.69
C MET A 274 -21.11 -4.35 26.87
N MET A 275 -21.25 -5.65 27.14
CA MET A 275 -20.64 -6.69 26.30
C MET A 275 -21.30 -6.79 24.90
N GLN A 276 -22.48 -6.21 24.71
CA GLN A 276 -23.15 -6.12 23.41
C GLN A 276 -22.66 -4.93 22.58
N VAL A 277 -21.88 -4.01 23.18
CA VAL A 277 -21.28 -2.90 22.44
C VAL A 277 -20.27 -3.46 21.43
N PRO A 278 -20.38 -3.11 20.14
CA PRO A 278 -19.46 -3.60 19.11
C PRO A 278 -18.00 -3.41 19.51
N GLY A 279 -17.22 -4.49 19.48
CA GLY A 279 -15.79 -4.50 19.84
C GLY A 279 -15.47 -4.91 21.28
N MET A 280 -16.43 -4.87 22.22
CA MET A 280 -16.16 -5.23 23.62
C MET A 280 -15.89 -6.72 23.83
N SER A 281 -16.64 -7.60 23.16
CA SER A 281 -16.37 -9.04 23.16
C SER A 281 -14.98 -9.36 22.60
N THR A 282 -14.60 -8.68 21.52
CA THR A 282 -13.28 -8.77 20.92
C THR A 282 -12.17 -8.39 21.88
N LEU A 283 -12.28 -7.23 22.54
CA LEU A 283 -11.28 -6.77 23.52
C LEU A 283 -11.07 -7.78 24.65
N ARG A 284 -12.15 -8.43 25.09
CA ARG A 284 -12.10 -9.50 26.11
C ARG A 284 -11.39 -10.76 25.61
N GLU A 285 -11.57 -11.11 24.34
CA GLU A 285 -11.00 -12.32 23.73
C GLU A 285 -9.55 -12.15 23.23
N MET A 286 -9.03 -10.91 23.22
CA MET A 286 -7.67 -10.62 22.77
C MET A 286 -6.62 -11.33 23.63
N ARG A 287 -6.01 -12.38 23.07
CA ARG A 287 -4.90 -13.10 23.68
C ARG A 287 -3.67 -12.19 23.76
N GLY A 288 -3.01 -12.18 24.91
CA GLY A 288 -1.79 -11.39 25.15
C GLY A 288 -2.02 -9.97 25.69
N LEU A 289 -3.26 -9.46 25.64
CA LEU A 289 -3.61 -8.20 26.29
C LEU A 289 -3.48 -8.36 27.82
N GLN A 290 -2.71 -7.47 28.44
CA GLN A 290 -2.37 -7.45 29.86
C GLN A 290 -3.04 -6.30 30.60
N ALA A 291 -3.26 -5.17 29.93
CA ALA A 291 -3.96 -4.01 30.49
C ALA A 291 -4.72 -3.27 29.40
N VAL A 292 -5.88 -2.73 29.77
CA VAL A 292 -6.62 -1.73 28.99
C VAL A 292 -6.75 -0.51 29.88
N ASN A 293 -6.13 0.60 29.50
CA ASN A 293 -6.28 1.86 30.20
C ASN A 293 -7.32 2.70 29.47
N PHE A 294 -8.23 3.30 30.21
CA PHE A 294 -9.17 4.27 29.68
C PHE A 294 -8.74 5.66 30.10
N ASP A 295 -8.46 6.50 29.12
CA ASP A 295 -8.09 7.90 29.29
C ASP A 295 -9.25 8.81 28.87
N GLY A 296 -9.39 9.98 29.52
CA GLY A 296 -10.47 10.95 29.24
C GLY A 296 -11.53 11.02 30.34
N ASN A 297 -12.59 11.80 30.10
CA ASN A 297 -13.69 11.97 31.05
C ASN A 297 -14.65 10.78 30.93
N CYS A 298 -14.31 9.66 31.56
CA CYS A 298 -15.02 8.39 31.38
C CYS A 298 -15.14 7.51 32.61
N ASP A 299 -15.26 8.11 33.79
CA ASP A 299 -15.30 7.41 35.07
C ASP A 299 -16.45 6.38 35.14
N GLY A 300 -17.63 6.69 34.59
CA GLY A 300 -18.76 5.75 34.59
C GLY A 300 -18.52 4.56 33.67
N VAL A 301 -17.96 4.79 32.48
CA VAL A 301 -17.60 3.74 31.52
C VAL A 301 -16.47 2.87 32.08
N LYS A 302 -15.46 3.50 32.69
CA LYS A 302 -14.32 2.83 33.31
C LYS A 302 -14.75 1.92 34.46
N ALA A 303 -15.64 2.39 35.33
CA ALA A 303 -16.19 1.60 36.44
C ALA A 303 -16.93 0.34 35.96
N ILE A 304 -17.54 0.37 34.77
CA ILE A 304 -18.24 -0.77 34.17
C ILE A 304 -17.26 -1.71 33.43
N LEU A 305 -16.31 -1.16 32.68
CA LEU A 305 -15.43 -1.93 31.80
C LEU A 305 -14.21 -2.53 32.52
N GLU A 306 -13.64 -1.86 33.52
CA GLU A 306 -12.49 -2.37 34.26
C GLU A 306 -12.74 -3.75 34.86
N PRO A 307 -13.85 -4.01 35.59
CA PRO A 307 -14.13 -5.35 36.10
C PRO A 307 -14.28 -6.40 35.00
N LEU A 308 -14.85 -6.03 33.84
CA LEU A 308 -15.07 -6.94 32.72
C LEU A 308 -13.78 -7.33 31.98
N LEU A 309 -12.79 -6.43 31.99
CA LEU A 309 -11.51 -6.60 31.30
C LEU A 309 -10.38 -7.08 32.23
N LEU A 310 -10.53 -6.92 33.55
CA LEU A 310 -9.56 -7.35 34.57
C LEU A 310 -9.85 -8.73 35.19
N LEU A 311 -10.93 -9.42 34.77
CA LEU A 311 -11.19 -10.77 35.29
C LEU A 311 -9.97 -11.66 35.05
N PRO A 312 -9.47 -12.38 36.09
CA PRO A 312 -8.33 -13.27 35.92
C PRO A 312 -8.71 -14.28 34.84
N LYS A 313 -7.86 -14.40 33.81
CA LYS A 313 -7.97 -15.46 32.80
C LYS A 313 -8.10 -16.75 33.59
N GLY A 314 -9.33 -17.30 33.64
CA GLY A 314 -9.63 -18.42 34.50
C GLY A 314 -8.57 -19.49 34.27
N THR A 315 -7.92 -19.89 35.36
CA THR A 315 -7.26 -21.19 35.43
C THR A 315 -8.28 -22.18 34.91
N THR A 316 -8.07 -22.68 33.69
CA THR A 316 -8.82 -23.81 33.16
C THR A 316 -8.55 -24.96 34.11
N SER A 317 -9.48 -25.17 35.03
CA SER A 317 -9.64 -26.44 35.73
C SER A 317 -9.95 -27.48 34.64
N SER A 318 -8.99 -28.39 34.45
CA SER A 318 -9.06 -29.72 33.82
C SER A 318 -10.32 -30.04 33.01
#